data_AF-A0A959IKL4-F1
#
_entry.id   AF-A0A959IKL4-F1
#
_cell.length_a   1.000
_cell.length_b   1.000
_cell.length_c   1.000
_cell.angle_alpha   90.00
_cell.angle_beta   90.00
_cell.angle_gamma   90.00
#
_symmetry.space_group_name_H-M   'P 1'
#
loop_
_entity.id
_entity.type
_entity.pdbx_description
1 polymer ?
#
loop_
_entity_poly.entity_id
_entity_poly.type
_entity_poly.pdbx_seq_one_letter_code
_entity_poly.pdbx_strand_id
1 'polypeptide(L)'
;MYRRPLHFFILFTFPLFLTAQNVDVQSYRTINGSFNNLNSSDWGAAGTNLLRVSGVAYSDGISAPAGLNRPNPREVSNTLFAQDGLLNDPLALSDFCWVWGQFIDHDIGLTPDGNETAFIDVPRGDPYFDPNSAGQALIPMMRNVYDPATGTSTDNPRQHPNMITAFIDGSGVYGSNDEQAAWLRTFQNGKLKVSAGNLLPFNTSTAEFDGPVDPSAPHMDDAL
;
A
#
# COMPACT_ATOMS: atom_id res chain seq x y z
N MET A 1 28.33 -66.19 25.49
CA MET A 1 28.40 -64.95 26.30
C MET A 1 28.71 -63.80 25.34
N TYR A 2 27.68 -63.16 24.78
CA TYR A 2 27.82 -62.11 23.75
C TYR A 2 27.75 -60.72 24.42
N ARG A 3 28.79 -59.90 24.29
CA ARG A 3 28.81 -58.50 24.77
C ARG A 3 28.23 -57.59 23.68
N ARG A 4 27.23 -56.78 24.02
CA ARG A 4 26.71 -55.71 23.16
C ARG A 4 27.46 -54.39 23.47
N PRO A 5 27.90 -53.62 22.47
CA PRO A 5 28.54 -52.33 22.69
C PRO A 5 27.51 -51.24 22.97
N LEU A 6 27.76 -50.43 24.00
CA LEU A 6 26.99 -49.23 24.32
C LEU A 6 27.34 -48.14 23.29
N HIS A 7 26.35 -47.66 22.54
CA HIS A 7 26.50 -46.48 21.70
C HIS A 7 26.05 -45.25 22.51
N PHE A 8 26.97 -44.32 22.75
CA PHE A 8 26.66 -43.01 23.31
C PHE A 8 26.25 -42.06 22.18
N PHE A 9 24.99 -41.63 22.18
CA PHE A 9 24.54 -40.50 21.36
C PHE A 9 24.80 -39.20 22.15
N ILE A 10 25.65 -38.33 21.61
CA ILE A 10 25.81 -36.96 22.12
C ILE A 10 24.78 -36.10 21.36
N LEU A 11 23.75 -35.65 22.07
CA LEU A 11 22.83 -34.62 21.55
C LEU A 11 23.52 -33.25 21.68
N PHE A 12 23.88 -32.64 20.55
CA PHE A 12 24.20 -31.22 20.50
C PHE A 12 22.90 -30.43 20.50
N THR A 13 22.59 -29.79 21.62
CA THR A 13 21.53 -28.77 21.68
C THR A 13 22.14 -27.43 21.27
N PHE A 14 21.78 -26.94 20.09
CA PHE A 14 22.03 -25.55 19.71
C PHE A 14 21.06 -24.67 20.51
N PRO A 15 21.53 -23.70 21.31
CA PRO A 15 20.62 -22.74 21.92
C PRO A 15 20.08 -21.85 20.80
N LEU A 16 18.79 -22.01 20.49
CA LEU A 16 18.04 -20.98 19.78
C LEU A 16 17.97 -19.77 20.72
N PHE A 17 18.84 -18.79 20.51
CA PHE A 17 18.64 -17.46 21.08
C PHE A 17 17.50 -16.80 20.30
N LEU A 18 16.26 -17.10 20.70
CA LEU A 18 15.14 -16.21 20.45
C LEU A 18 15.38 -14.97 21.32
N THR A 19 16.04 -13.97 20.75
CA THR A 19 15.90 -12.60 21.26
C THR A 19 14.47 -12.17 20.96
N ALA A 20 13.54 -12.50 21.85
CA ALA A 20 12.32 -11.71 21.98
C ALA A 20 12.77 -10.33 22.46
N GLN A 21 12.99 -9.40 21.52
CA GLN A 21 12.89 -8.00 21.88
C GLN A 21 11.48 -7.83 22.46
N ASN A 22 11.39 -7.56 23.76
CA ASN A 22 10.14 -7.09 24.34
C ASN A 22 9.88 -5.74 23.67
N VAL A 23 9.06 -5.74 22.63
CA VAL A 23 8.51 -4.50 22.09
C VAL A 23 7.59 -3.99 23.18
N ASP A 24 8.01 -2.93 23.88
CA ASP A 24 7.13 -2.22 24.80
C ASP A 24 6.13 -1.42 23.95
N VAL A 25 5.15 -2.14 23.40
CA VAL A 25 4.14 -1.56 22.50
C VAL A 25 3.28 -0.51 23.21
N GLN A 26 3.26 -0.57 24.54
CA GLN A 26 2.57 0.39 25.38
C GLN A 26 3.33 1.71 25.47
N SER A 27 4.66 1.67 25.39
CA SER A 27 5.52 2.87 25.33
C SER A 27 5.74 3.39 23.89
N TYR A 28 5.77 2.51 22.88
CA TYR A 28 6.02 2.88 21.48
C TYR A 28 5.23 2.02 20.50
N ARG A 29 4.65 2.62 19.45
CA ARG A 29 3.90 1.89 18.42
C ARG A 29 4.82 0.96 17.61
N THR A 30 4.29 -0.17 17.15
CA THR A 30 4.94 -0.97 16.09
C THR A 30 4.86 -0.23 14.77
N ILE A 31 5.86 -0.39 13.91
CA ILE A 31 5.90 0.26 12.59
C ILE A 31 4.80 -0.29 11.66
N ASN A 32 4.50 -1.58 11.77
CA ASN A 32 3.47 -2.22 10.95
C ASN A 32 2.05 -2.13 11.54
N GLY A 33 1.85 -1.41 12.65
CA GLY A 33 0.54 -1.24 13.30
C GLY A 33 0.03 -2.44 14.10
N SER A 34 0.76 -3.57 14.16
CA SER A 34 0.37 -4.73 14.96
C SER A 34 0.38 -4.47 16.46
N PHE A 35 -0.38 -5.26 17.21
CA PHE A 35 -0.57 -5.19 18.67
C PHE A 35 -1.19 -3.89 19.19
N ASN A 36 -1.75 -3.05 18.33
CA ASN A 36 -2.47 -1.84 18.72
C ASN A 36 -3.76 -2.18 19.49
N ASN A 37 -4.44 -3.26 19.10
CA ASN A 37 -5.58 -3.81 19.84
C ASN A 37 -5.15 -5.04 20.68
N LEU A 38 -5.45 -5.01 21.99
CA LEU A 38 -5.05 -6.04 22.95
C LEU A 38 -5.67 -7.43 22.70
N ASN A 39 -6.84 -7.49 22.05
CA ASN A 39 -7.57 -8.73 21.80
C ASN A 39 -7.40 -9.24 20.37
N SER A 40 -6.95 -8.37 19.46
CA SER A 40 -6.84 -8.67 18.03
C SER A 40 -5.61 -7.94 17.48
N SER A 41 -4.45 -8.58 17.62
CA SER A 41 -3.15 -7.98 17.33
C SER A 41 -3.04 -7.40 15.92
N ASP A 42 -3.77 -7.93 14.95
CA ASP A 42 -3.58 -7.58 13.55
C ASP A 42 -4.55 -6.49 13.07
N TRP A 43 -5.49 -6.04 13.91
CA TRP A 43 -6.44 -5.01 13.50
C TRP A 43 -5.73 -3.72 13.14
N GLY A 44 -5.88 -3.30 11.88
CA GLY A 44 -5.26 -2.09 11.33
C GLY A 44 -3.77 -2.22 11.02
N ALA A 45 -3.20 -3.43 11.17
CA ALA A 45 -1.84 -3.69 10.77
C ALA A 45 -1.70 -3.72 9.24
N ALA A 46 -0.54 -3.32 8.74
CA ALA A 46 -0.23 -3.38 7.32
C ALA A 46 -0.33 -4.83 6.79
N GLY A 47 -0.87 -4.98 5.58
CA GLY A 47 -1.16 -6.26 4.93
C GLY A 47 -2.52 -6.87 5.27
N THR A 48 -3.29 -6.28 6.20
CA THR A 48 -4.64 -6.77 6.51
C THR A 48 -5.69 -6.28 5.50
N ASN A 49 -6.75 -7.06 5.29
CA ASN A 49 -7.80 -6.73 4.34
C ASN A 49 -8.59 -5.48 4.76
N LEU A 50 -8.90 -4.63 3.77
CA LEU A 50 -9.80 -3.48 3.94
C LEU A 50 -11.18 -3.93 4.42
N LEU A 51 -11.76 -3.15 5.34
CA LEU A 51 -13.10 -3.41 5.86
C LEU A 51 -14.18 -3.14 4.81
N ARG A 52 -15.27 -3.90 4.89
CA ARG A 52 -16.47 -3.71 4.07
C ARG A 52 -17.62 -3.23 4.92
N VAL A 53 -18.18 -2.08 4.54
CA VAL A 53 -19.41 -1.55 5.16
C VAL A 53 -20.67 -2.13 4.49
N SER A 54 -20.57 -2.53 3.23
CA SER A 54 -21.66 -3.15 2.46
C SER A 54 -21.29 -4.54 1.97
N GLY A 55 -22.28 -5.25 1.40
CA GLY A 55 -22.03 -6.48 0.64
C GLY A 55 -21.17 -6.24 -0.60
N VAL A 56 -20.73 -7.33 -1.24
CA VAL A 56 -19.98 -7.29 -2.50
C VAL A 56 -20.90 -7.14 -3.70
N ALA A 57 -20.41 -6.42 -4.71
CA ALA A 57 -21.11 -6.22 -5.98
C ALA A 57 -20.26 -6.68 -7.16
N TYR A 58 -19.62 -7.85 -7.05
CA TYR A 58 -19.02 -8.56 -8.18
C TYR A 58 -20.13 -9.20 -9.04
N SER A 59 -19.93 -9.30 -10.35
CA SER A 59 -20.94 -9.84 -11.27
C SER A 59 -21.22 -11.33 -11.05
N ASP A 60 -20.20 -12.07 -10.62
CA ASP A 60 -20.27 -13.48 -10.20
C ASP A 60 -20.46 -13.65 -8.69
N GLY A 61 -20.51 -12.54 -7.93
CA GLY A 61 -20.49 -12.56 -6.47
C GLY A 61 -19.16 -12.97 -5.83
N ILE A 62 -18.10 -13.17 -6.62
CA ILE A 62 -16.81 -13.72 -6.17
C ILE A 62 -15.67 -12.72 -6.45
N SER A 63 -15.41 -12.42 -7.72
CA SER A 63 -14.23 -11.65 -8.12
C SER A 63 -14.35 -10.95 -9.47
N ALA A 64 -15.30 -11.32 -10.32
CA ALA A 64 -15.47 -10.72 -11.63
C ALA A 64 -16.01 -9.28 -11.48
N PRO A 65 -15.36 -8.27 -12.08
CA PRO A 65 -15.85 -6.90 -12.07
C PRO A 65 -17.32 -6.84 -12.50
N ALA A 66 -18.12 -6.06 -11.78
CA ALA A 66 -19.46 -5.73 -12.24
C ALA A 66 -19.42 -4.49 -13.12
N GLY A 67 -20.59 -4.16 -13.69
CA GLY A 67 -20.76 -2.92 -14.44
C GLY A 67 -20.71 -3.05 -15.94
N LEU A 68 -20.69 -4.27 -16.51
CA LEU A 68 -20.82 -4.49 -17.96
C LEU A 68 -22.09 -3.86 -18.56
N ASN A 69 -23.14 -3.67 -17.75
CA ASN A 69 -24.39 -3.01 -18.13
C ASN A 69 -24.50 -1.56 -17.60
N ARG A 70 -23.41 -0.97 -17.10
CA ARG A 70 -23.36 0.41 -16.61
C ARG A 70 -22.70 1.31 -17.67
N PRO A 71 -22.94 2.63 -17.65
CA PRO A 71 -22.26 3.55 -18.56
C PRO A 71 -20.74 3.44 -18.45
N ASN A 72 -20.06 3.68 -19.56
CA ASN A 72 -18.61 3.65 -19.61
C ASN A 72 -18.01 4.71 -18.64
N PRO A 73 -16.95 4.40 -17.86
CA PRO A 73 -16.39 5.34 -16.89
C PRO A 73 -15.96 6.69 -17.50
N ARG A 74 -15.43 6.69 -18.73
CA ARG A 74 -15.04 7.91 -19.43
C ARG A 74 -16.26 8.73 -19.87
N GLU A 75 -17.36 8.09 -20.27
CA GLU A 75 -18.62 8.80 -20.52
C GLU A 75 -19.18 9.44 -19.25
N VAL A 76 -19.12 8.74 -18.11
CA VAL A 76 -19.52 9.30 -16.80
C VAL A 76 -18.65 10.49 -16.43
N SER A 77 -17.32 10.37 -16.61
CA SER A 77 -16.36 11.47 -16.40
C SER A 77 -16.70 12.68 -17.26
N ASN A 78 -16.91 12.49 -18.55
CA ASN A 78 -17.26 13.56 -19.49
C ASN A 78 -18.61 14.22 -19.14
N THR A 79 -19.59 13.44 -18.68
CA THR A 79 -20.95 13.94 -18.42
C THR A 79 -21.07 14.66 -17.08
N LEU A 80 -20.38 14.19 -16.03
CA LEU A 80 -20.58 14.66 -14.66
C LEU A 80 -19.42 15.50 -14.12
N PHE A 81 -18.19 15.30 -14.59
CA PHE A 81 -16.99 15.89 -14.01
C PHE A 81 -16.29 16.88 -14.96
N ALA A 82 -16.85 17.14 -16.15
CA ALA A 82 -16.37 18.21 -17.02
C ALA A 82 -16.57 19.58 -16.35
N GLN A 83 -15.53 20.40 -16.37
CA GLN A 83 -15.51 21.72 -15.77
C GLN A 83 -14.84 22.73 -16.71
N ASP A 84 -15.60 23.74 -17.14
CA ASP A 84 -15.18 24.70 -18.17
C ASP A 84 -14.50 25.97 -17.60
N GLY A 85 -14.30 26.04 -16.27
CA GLY A 85 -13.72 27.20 -15.64
C GLY A 85 -13.49 27.05 -14.14
N LEU A 86 -12.87 28.05 -13.53
CA LEU A 86 -12.55 28.05 -12.10
C LEU A 86 -13.83 28.14 -11.27
N LEU A 87 -13.98 27.20 -10.33
CA LEU A 87 -14.98 27.24 -9.28
C LEU A 87 -14.25 27.34 -7.94
N ASN A 88 -14.29 28.53 -7.33
CA ASN A 88 -13.66 28.73 -6.03
C ASN A 88 -14.46 28.04 -4.93
N ASP A 89 -13.76 27.51 -3.93
CA ASP A 89 -14.37 26.93 -2.75
C ASP A 89 -15.24 27.98 -2.02
N PRO A 90 -16.54 27.71 -1.75
CA PRO A 90 -17.44 28.68 -1.14
C PRO A 90 -17.11 28.98 0.33
N LEU A 91 -16.29 28.15 0.98
CA LEU A 91 -15.80 28.36 2.34
C LEU A 91 -14.43 29.07 2.37
N ALA A 92 -13.88 29.42 1.20
CA ALA A 92 -12.56 30.04 1.03
C ALA A 92 -11.42 29.22 1.67
N LEU A 93 -11.50 27.89 1.59
CA LEU A 93 -10.42 27.01 2.02
C LEU A 93 -9.19 27.21 1.11
N SER A 94 -8.00 27.21 1.72
CA SER A 94 -6.74 27.21 0.98
C SER A 94 -6.42 25.82 0.42
N ASP A 95 -5.55 25.76 -0.59
CA ASP A 95 -5.03 24.49 -1.14
C ASP A 95 -4.44 23.55 -0.09
N PHE A 96 -3.90 24.10 1.01
CA PHE A 96 -3.38 23.30 2.12
C PHE A 96 -4.43 22.33 2.70
N CYS A 97 -5.73 22.64 2.60
CA CYS A 97 -6.78 21.77 3.11
C CYS A 97 -6.85 20.44 2.35
N TRP A 98 -6.83 20.46 1.02
CA TRP A 98 -6.88 19.22 0.24
C TRP A 98 -5.53 18.51 0.24
N VAL A 99 -4.41 19.25 0.27
CA VAL A 99 -3.06 18.66 0.41
C VAL A 99 -2.92 17.91 1.73
N TRP A 100 -3.39 18.49 2.84
CA TRP A 100 -3.39 17.82 4.13
C TRP A 100 -4.34 16.62 4.15
N GLY A 101 -5.49 16.71 3.47
CA GLY A 101 -6.38 15.57 3.26
C GLY A 101 -5.68 14.40 2.57
N GLN A 102 -4.95 14.67 1.49
CA GLN A 102 -4.15 13.65 0.78
C GLN A 102 -3.03 13.09 1.66
N PHE A 103 -2.34 13.94 2.43
CA PHE A 103 -1.31 13.49 3.37
C PHE A 103 -1.87 12.51 4.41
N ILE A 104 -3.08 12.75 4.92
CA ILE A 104 -3.75 11.83 5.85
C ILE A 104 -4.25 10.56 5.14
N ASP A 105 -4.78 10.65 3.91
CA ASP A 105 -5.19 9.49 3.12
C ASP A 105 -4.03 8.50 2.94
N HIS A 106 -2.85 9.01 2.62
CA HIS A 106 -1.61 8.26 2.47
C HIS A 106 -1.06 7.68 3.79
N ASP A 107 -1.66 8.01 4.95
CA ASP A 107 -1.32 7.43 6.25
C ASP A 107 -2.29 6.32 6.68
N ILE A 108 -3.42 6.14 5.98
CA ILE A 108 -4.50 5.25 6.42
C ILE A 108 -4.91 4.19 5.40
N GLY A 109 -4.59 4.36 4.11
CA GLY A 109 -4.95 3.40 3.06
C GLY A 109 -4.06 3.43 1.83
N LEU A 110 -3.56 2.26 1.42
CA LEU A 110 -2.89 2.06 0.14
C LEU A 110 -3.12 0.62 -0.33
N THR A 111 -3.72 0.43 -1.50
CA THR A 111 -3.71 -0.86 -2.18
C THR A 111 -3.11 -0.67 -3.57
N PRO A 112 -1.90 -1.18 -3.83
CA PRO A 112 -1.22 -0.96 -5.10
C PRO A 112 -1.92 -1.70 -6.25
N ASP A 113 -1.53 -1.36 -7.47
CA ASP A 113 -1.93 -2.06 -8.68
C ASP A 113 -1.45 -3.51 -8.69
N GLY A 114 -2.32 -4.40 -9.15
CA GLY A 114 -1.99 -5.79 -9.44
C GLY A 114 -1.71 -5.99 -10.93
N ASN A 115 -1.83 -7.24 -11.37
CA ASN A 115 -1.48 -7.64 -12.75
C ASN A 115 -2.70 -7.85 -13.67
N GLU A 116 -3.91 -7.62 -13.17
CA GLU A 116 -5.13 -7.81 -13.96
C GLU A 116 -5.52 -6.47 -14.62
N THR A 117 -5.69 -6.46 -15.94
CA THR A 117 -6.09 -5.25 -16.65
C THR A 117 -7.58 -4.93 -16.42
N ALA A 118 -7.89 -3.65 -16.38
CA ALA A 118 -9.25 -3.10 -16.35
C ALA A 118 -9.33 -1.85 -17.22
N PHE A 119 -8.84 -1.95 -18.46
CA PHE A 119 -8.77 -0.83 -19.39
C PHE A 119 -10.13 -0.18 -19.59
N ILE A 120 -10.12 1.14 -19.72
CA ILE A 120 -11.32 1.93 -19.97
C ILE A 120 -11.36 2.24 -21.46
N ASP A 121 -12.41 1.79 -22.13
CA ASP A 121 -12.67 2.15 -23.52
C ASP A 121 -12.91 3.66 -23.63
N VAL A 122 -12.21 4.33 -24.52
CA VAL A 122 -12.41 5.76 -24.78
C VAL A 122 -13.51 5.91 -25.83
N PRO A 123 -14.55 6.73 -25.59
CA PRO A 123 -15.56 7.02 -26.59
C PRO A 123 -14.95 7.58 -27.87
N ARG A 124 -15.41 7.09 -29.02
CA ARG A 124 -14.91 7.55 -30.32
C ARG A 124 -15.08 9.07 -30.43
N GLY A 125 -13.99 9.75 -30.77
CA GLY A 125 -13.98 11.21 -30.89
C GLY A 125 -13.92 11.94 -29.56
N ASP A 126 -13.56 11.26 -28.46
CA ASP A 126 -13.20 11.93 -27.21
C ASP A 126 -12.11 12.98 -27.49
N PRO A 127 -12.35 14.27 -27.15
CA PRO A 127 -11.46 15.35 -27.58
C PRO A 127 -10.06 15.29 -26.94
N TYR A 128 -9.88 14.53 -25.87
CA TYR A 128 -8.62 14.43 -25.14
C TYR A 128 -7.87 13.15 -25.47
N PHE A 129 -8.57 12.01 -25.52
CA PHE A 129 -7.96 10.70 -25.64
C PHE A 129 -8.15 10.04 -27.03
N ASP A 130 -9.10 10.51 -27.85
CA ASP A 130 -9.31 10.06 -29.24
C ASP A 130 -9.68 11.22 -30.20
N PRO A 131 -8.86 12.28 -30.31
CA PRO A 131 -9.23 13.48 -31.06
C PRO A 131 -9.41 13.24 -32.57
N ASN A 132 -8.81 12.17 -33.11
CA ASN A 132 -8.92 11.79 -34.52
C ASN A 132 -10.08 10.82 -34.80
N SER A 133 -10.90 10.50 -33.80
CA SER A 133 -12.05 9.60 -33.93
C SER A 133 -11.69 8.21 -34.49
N ALA A 134 -10.54 7.66 -34.07
CA ALA A 134 -10.09 6.33 -34.46
C ALA A 134 -10.95 5.22 -33.84
N GLY A 135 -11.55 5.48 -32.67
CA GLY A 135 -12.45 4.54 -31.98
C GLY A 135 -11.75 3.32 -31.40
N GLN A 136 -10.45 3.41 -31.10
CA GLN A 136 -9.63 2.33 -30.57
C GLN A 136 -8.79 2.76 -29.35
N ALA A 137 -8.94 4.00 -28.88
CA ALA A 137 -8.18 4.50 -27.75
C ALA A 137 -8.64 3.84 -26.44
N LEU A 138 -7.69 3.58 -25.56
CA LEU A 138 -7.89 2.98 -24.25
C LEU A 138 -7.15 3.82 -23.21
N ILE A 139 -7.73 3.98 -22.03
CA ILE A 139 -7.00 4.45 -20.85
C ILE A 139 -6.51 3.21 -20.10
N PRO A 140 -5.19 2.99 -19.98
CA PRO A 140 -4.65 1.87 -19.24
C PRO A 140 -5.00 1.99 -17.75
N MET A 141 -5.49 0.90 -17.19
CA MET A 141 -5.78 0.76 -15.76
C MET A 141 -5.57 -0.70 -15.37
N MET A 142 -5.03 -0.92 -14.18
CA MET A 142 -4.94 -2.23 -13.56
C MET A 142 -5.96 -2.31 -12.42
N ARG A 143 -6.39 -3.53 -12.11
CA ARG A 143 -7.10 -3.82 -10.87
C ARG A 143 -6.07 -3.89 -9.75
N ASN A 144 -6.44 -3.42 -8.57
CA ASN A 144 -5.59 -3.50 -7.39
C ASN A 144 -5.21 -4.95 -7.05
N VAL A 145 -4.06 -5.13 -6.38
CA VAL A 145 -3.68 -6.41 -5.76
C VAL A 145 -4.79 -6.92 -4.84
N TYR A 146 -4.92 -8.23 -4.72
CA TYR A 146 -5.93 -8.87 -3.88
C TYR A 146 -5.30 -9.93 -2.98
N ASP A 147 -5.97 -10.27 -1.89
CA ASP A 147 -5.54 -11.34 -0.99
C ASP A 147 -5.73 -12.71 -1.69
N PRO A 148 -4.65 -13.47 -1.95
CA PRO A 148 -4.72 -14.77 -2.63
C PRO A 148 -5.54 -15.83 -1.90
N ALA A 149 -5.83 -15.65 -0.60
CA ALA A 149 -6.69 -16.53 0.18
C ALA A 149 -8.19 -16.24 -0.01
N THR A 150 -8.54 -15.21 -0.79
CA THR A 150 -9.93 -14.76 -1.04
C THR A 150 -10.31 -14.85 -2.52
N GLY A 151 -11.60 -14.65 -2.84
CA GLY A 151 -12.09 -14.74 -4.21
C GLY A 151 -12.27 -16.18 -4.68
N THR A 152 -12.52 -17.10 -3.74
CA THR A 152 -12.65 -18.54 -4.02
C THR A 152 -14.10 -19.01 -4.14
N SER A 153 -15.04 -18.26 -3.55
CA SER A 153 -16.48 -18.57 -3.58
C SER A 153 -17.31 -17.33 -3.23
N THR A 154 -18.64 -17.44 -3.33
CA THR A 154 -19.58 -16.39 -2.90
C THR A 154 -19.55 -16.15 -1.39
N ASP A 155 -19.11 -17.14 -0.61
CA ASP A 155 -18.94 -17.04 0.85
C ASP A 155 -17.56 -16.46 1.24
N ASN A 156 -16.60 -16.46 0.29
CA ASN A 156 -15.28 -15.87 0.45
C ASN A 156 -14.89 -15.01 -0.79
N PRO A 157 -15.63 -13.91 -1.05
CA PRO A 157 -15.39 -13.07 -2.20
C PRO A 157 -14.08 -12.28 -2.07
N ARG A 158 -13.46 -11.95 -3.21
CA ARG A 158 -12.13 -11.34 -3.32
C ARG A 158 -12.00 -10.09 -2.47
N GLN A 159 -11.01 -10.01 -1.60
CA GLN A 159 -10.68 -8.84 -0.76
C GLN A 159 -9.36 -8.20 -1.18
N HIS A 160 -9.16 -6.97 -0.74
CA HIS A 160 -7.99 -6.16 -1.07
C HIS A 160 -7.23 -5.82 0.22
N PRO A 161 -5.92 -6.10 0.31
CA PRO A 161 -5.13 -5.72 1.46
C PRO A 161 -4.88 -4.21 1.49
N ASN A 162 -4.87 -3.62 2.68
CA ASN A 162 -4.22 -2.35 2.91
C ASN A 162 -2.73 -2.62 3.12
N MET A 163 -1.86 -2.12 2.25
CA MET A 163 -0.42 -2.34 2.31
C MET A 163 0.30 -1.39 3.27
N ILE A 164 -0.43 -0.45 3.87
CA ILE A 164 0.03 0.42 4.97
C ILE A 164 -0.84 0.22 6.22
N THR A 165 -0.48 0.89 7.32
CA THR A 165 -1.27 0.85 8.56
C THR A 165 -2.61 1.57 8.35
N ALA A 166 -3.63 1.19 9.12
CA ALA A 166 -4.96 1.84 9.06
C ALA A 166 -5.12 2.96 10.11
N PHE A 167 -4.02 3.34 10.78
CA PHE A 167 -4.01 4.32 11.86
C PHE A 167 -3.40 5.62 11.38
N ILE A 168 -3.83 6.75 11.95
CA ILE A 168 -3.06 7.99 11.83
C ILE A 168 -1.89 7.90 12.81
N ASP A 169 -0.80 7.30 12.36
CA ASP A 169 0.40 7.01 13.16
C ASP A 169 1.70 7.53 12.54
N GLY A 170 1.61 8.24 11.40
CA GLY A 170 2.76 8.81 10.70
C GLY A 170 3.52 7.77 9.87
N SER A 171 2.92 6.64 9.53
CA SER A 171 3.45 5.67 8.58
C SER A 171 3.80 6.28 7.22
N GLY A 172 3.10 7.32 6.76
CA GLY A 172 3.49 8.09 5.56
C GLY A 172 4.85 8.79 5.68
N VAL A 173 5.38 8.94 6.90
CA VAL A 173 6.71 9.53 7.19
C VAL A 173 7.72 8.46 7.62
N TYR A 174 7.29 7.50 8.43
CA TYR A 174 8.17 6.51 9.06
C TYR A 174 8.17 5.13 8.37
N GLY A 175 7.29 4.92 7.39
CA GLY A 175 7.03 3.65 6.74
C GLY A 175 6.04 2.76 7.52
N SER A 176 5.55 1.72 6.86
CA SER A 176 4.62 0.72 7.43
C SER A 176 5.25 -0.66 7.64
N ASN A 177 6.57 -0.77 7.47
CA ASN A 177 7.33 -1.97 7.79
C ASN A 177 8.73 -1.61 8.35
N ASP A 178 9.29 -2.51 9.16
CA ASP A 178 10.54 -2.26 9.88
C ASP A 178 11.75 -2.03 8.96
N GLU A 179 11.78 -2.65 7.77
CA GLU A 179 12.84 -2.47 6.78
C GLU A 179 12.86 -1.03 6.27
N GLN A 180 11.70 -0.49 5.88
CA GLN A 180 11.57 0.88 5.43
C GLN A 180 11.89 1.88 6.56
N ALA A 181 11.34 1.66 7.76
CA ALA A 181 11.60 2.52 8.91
C ALA A 181 13.09 2.52 9.31
N ALA A 182 13.75 1.37 9.25
CA ALA A 182 15.18 1.27 9.50
C ALA A 182 15.97 1.99 8.41
N TRP A 183 15.62 1.79 7.13
CA TRP A 183 16.31 2.44 6.03
C TRP A 183 16.18 3.96 6.07
N LEU A 184 15.03 4.51 6.47
CA LEU A 184 14.82 5.96 6.59
C LEU A 184 15.62 6.62 7.73
N ARG A 185 16.18 5.84 8.66
CA ARG A 185 16.89 6.36 9.84
C ARG A 185 18.40 6.43 9.61
N THR A 186 19.02 7.45 10.22
CA THR A 186 20.48 7.57 10.29
C THR A 186 21.08 6.73 11.41
N PHE A 187 20.26 6.30 12.38
CA PHE A 187 20.68 5.73 13.66
C PHE A 187 21.65 6.62 14.47
N GLN A 188 21.70 7.92 14.16
CA GLN A 188 22.51 8.90 14.85
C GLN A 188 21.60 9.98 15.42
N ASN A 189 21.66 10.16 16.75
CA ASN A 189 20.88 11.18 17.47
C ASN A 189 19.36 11.13 17.19
N GLY A 190 18.82 9.97 16.81
CA GLY A 190 17.40 9.80 16.52
C GLY A 190 16.89 10.48 15.23
N LYS A 191 17.76 10.76 14.25
CA LYS A 191 17.37 11.48 13.02
C LYS A 191 16.99 10.57 11.86
N LEU A 192 16.09 11.07 11.00
CA LEU A 192 15.86 10.55 9.65
C LEU A 192 16.96 11.01 8.68
N LYS A 193 17.14 10.25 7.60
CA LYS A 193 17.96 10.63 6.46
C LYS A 193 17.30 11.82 5.75
N VAL A 194 18.12 12.70 5.21
CA VAL A 194 17.70 13.85 4.40
C VAL A 194 18.71 14.02 3.27
N SER A 195 18.27 14.63 2.17
CA SER A 195 19.13 15.09 1.08
C SER A 195 19.55 16.55 1.29
N ALA A 196 20.32 17.09 0.34
CA ALA A 196 20.76 18.48 0.33
C ALA A 196 19.60 19.46 0.55
N GLY A 197 19.79 20.41 1.47
CA GLY A 197 18.76 21.39 1.84
C GLY A 197 17.71 20.88 2.85
N ASN A 198 17.95 19.72 3.48
CA ASN A 198 17.00 19.06 4.38
C ASN A 198 15.71 18.62 3.68
N LEU A 199 15.83 18.18 2.42
CA LEU A 199 14.72 17.60 1.65
C LEU A 199 14.62 16.09 1.90
N LEU A 200 13.60 15.45 1.33
CA LEU A 200 13.42 14.00 1.42
C LEU A 200 14.63 13.26 0.82
N PRO A 201 15.03 12.11 1.39
CA PRO A 201 16.11 11.30 0.85
C PRO A 201 15.71 10.63 -0.47
N PHE A 202 16.67 10.46 -1.38
CA PHE A 202 16.51 9.61 -2.56
C PHE A 202 16.91 8.16 -2.26
N ASN A 203 16.44 7.20 -3.07
CA ASN A 203 16.79 5.77 -3.00
C ASN A 203 18.22 5.47 -3.46
N THR A 204 19.18 6.27 -2.99
CA THR A 204 20.59 6.20 -3.32
C THR A 204 21.42 5.99 -2.06
N SER A 205 22.63 5.46 -2.23
CA SER A 205 23.55 5.17 -1.13
C SER A 205 23.97 6.42 -0.34
N THR A 206 23.84 7.60 -0.95
CA THR A 206 24.14 8.91 -0.34
C THR A 206 22.89 9.68 0.10
N ALA A 207 21.69 9.15 -0.18
CA ALA A 207 20.40 9.86 -0.07
C ALA A 207 20.27 11.09 -0.98
N GLU A 208 21.20 11.33 -1.90
CA GLU A 208 21.18 12.44 -2.88
C GLU A 208 20.71 11.98 -4.25
N PHE A 209 20.13 12.89 -5.04
CA PHE A 209 19.57 12.59 -6.36
C PHE A 209 20.60 12.01 -7.35
N ASP A 210 21.83 12.52 -7.34
CA ASP A 210 22.91 12.09 -8.23
C ASP A 210 23.74 10.92 -7.67
N GLY A 211 23.32 10.37 -6.52
CA GLY A 211 23.98 9.25 -5.88
C GLY A 211 23.76 7.91 -6.63
N PRO A 212 24.66 6.93 -6.44
CA PRO A 212 24.41 5.56 -6.92
C PRO A 212 23.17 4.98 -6.23
N VAL A 213 22.28 4.36 -7.01
CA VAL A 213 21.09 3.63 -6.52
C VAL A 213 21.51 2.65 -5.42
N ASP A 214 20.80 2.68 -4.31
CA ASP A 214 20.99 1.73 -3.21
C ASP A 214 20.16 0.47 -3.49
N PRO A 215 20.77 -0.69 -3.78
CA PRO A 215 20.02 -1.92 -4.05
C PRO A 215 19.28 -2.46 -2.82
N SER A 216 19.56 -1.92 -1.63
CA SER A 216 18.83 -2.23 -0.38
C SER A 216 17.77 -1.19 -0.03
N ALA A 217 17.58 -0.15 -0.86
CA ALA A 217 16.50 0.79 -0.61
C ALA A 217 15.14 0.09 -0.80
N PRO A 218 14.22 0.25 0.16
CA PRO A 218 12.85 -0.22 0.00
C PRO A 218 12.19 0.50 -1.17
N HIS A 219 11.16 -0.10 -1.75
CA HIS A 219 10.32 0.61 -2.70
C HIS A 219 9.70 1.84 -2.03
N MET A 220 9.89 3.00 -2.64
CA MET A 220 9.22 4.26 -2.29
C MET A 220 8.73 4.87 -3.60
N ASP A 221 7.49 5.33 -3.64
CA ASP A 221 6.95 5.98 -4.84
C ASP A 221 7.83 7.18 -5.22
N ASP A 222 8.03 7.40 -6.51
CA ASP A 222 8.94 8.41 -7.08
C ASP A 222 10.44 8.23 -6.75
N ALA A 223 10.85 7.02 -6.37
CA ALA A 223 12.26 6.63 -6.38
C ALA A 223 12.76 6.52 -7.83
N LEU A 224 13.93 7.12 -8.09
CA LEU A 224 14.68 7.08 -9.36
C LEU A 224 14.66 5.72 -10.07
#